data_AF-A0A946CF66-F1
#
_entry.id   AF-A0A946CF66-F1
#
_cell.length_a   1.000
_cell.length_b   1.000
_cell.length_c   1.000
_cell.angle_alpha   90.00
_cell.angle_beta   90.00
_cell.angle_gamma   90.00
#
_symmetry.space_group_name_H-M   'P 1'
#
loop_
_entity.id
_entity.type
_entity.pdbx_description
1 polymer ?
#
loop_
_entity_poly.entity_id
_entity_poly.type
_entity_poly.pdbx_seq_one_letter_code
_entity_poly.pdbx_strand_id
1 'polypeptide(L)'
;MLNRRQLLKSSSCGFGSLALSSLLGKGLSNPLSPKSPVLPARAKRIIFLFMAGGPSHVDSFDYKPELIKRDGQSFDFVGVRKNTFGKKSQRKLLKPLWDFKQHGESGRWVSSL
;
A
#
# COMPACT_ATOMS: atom_id res chain seq x y z
N MET A 1 -52.06 -9.01 34.14
CA MET A 1 -52.35 -7.64 33.65
C MET A 1 -51.17 -6.75 33.98
N LEU A 2 -50.57 -6.08 32.98
CA LEU A 2 -49.44 -5.15 33.18
C LEU A 2 -49.95 -3.83 33.78
N ASN A 3 -49.38 -3.39 34.90
CA ASN A 3 -49.75 -2.12 35.53
C ASN A 3 -49.12 -0.94 34.74
N ARG A 4 -49.81 0.20 34.65
CA ARG A 4 -49.37 1.41 33.91
C ARG A 4 -47.92 1.83 34.23
N ARG A 5 -47.51 1.68 35.50
CA ARG A 5 -46.14 1.99 35.96
C ARG A 5 -45.08 1.03 35.41
N GLN A 6 -45.41 -0.25 35.24
CA GLN A 6 -44.52 -1.25 34.64
C GLN A 6 -44.40 -1.01 33.12
N LEU A 7 -45.51 -0.66 32.46
CA LEU A 7 -45.53 -0.32 31.04
C LEU A 7 -44.67 0.92 30.74
N LEU A 8 -44.74 1.96 31.57
CA LEU A 8 -43.91 3.15 31.44
C LEU A 8 -42.42 2.88 31.71
N LYS A 9 -42.11 1.98 32.65
CA LYS A 9 -40.72 1.53 32.93
C LYS A 9 -40.12 0.71 31.79
N SER A 10 -40.89 -0.16 31.14
CA SER A 10 -40.39 -0.98 30.03
C SER A 10 -40.31 -0.20 28.70
N SER A 11 -41.23 0.73 28.46
CA SER A 11 -41.31 1.47 27.18
C SER A 11 -40.26 2.57 27.06
N SER A 12 -39.90 3.23 28.17
CA SER A 12 -38.90 4.32 28.18
C SER A 12 -37.46 3.84 28.02
N CYS A 13 -37.10 2.70 28.62
CA CYS A 13 -35.77 2.09 28.47
C CYS A 13 -35.57 1.32 27.15
N GLY A 14 -36.64 0.98 26.42
CA GLY A 14 -36.56 0.21 25.17
C GLY A 14 -36.04 1.03 23.98
N PHE A 15 -36.53 2.25 23.78
CA PHE A 15 -36.04 3.13 22.72
C PHE A 15 -34.65 3.70 23.02
N GLY A 16 -34.39 4.02 24.30
CA GLY A 16 -33.07 4.45 24.75
C GLY A 16 -32.00 3.37 24.58
N SER A 17 -32.34 2.09 24.82
CA SER A 17 -31.39 0.98 24.61
C SER A 17 -31.11 0.71 23.14
N LEU A 18 -32.07 0.95 22.23
CA LEU A 18 -31.83 0.92 20.77
C LEU A 18 -30.86 2.02 20.34
N ALA A 19 -31.05 3.25 20.82
CA ALA A 19 -30.12 4.35 20.54
C ALA A 19 -28.73 4.09 21.13
N LEU A 20 -28.66 3.61 22.37
CA LEU A 20 -27.41 3.26 23.05
C LEU A 20 -26.70 2.09 22.37
N SER A 21 -27.43 1.08 21.90
CA SER A 21 -26.89 -0.05 21.12
C SER A 21 -26.28 0.41 19.78
N SER A 22 -26.92 1.37 19.11
CA SER A 22 -26.37 1.97 17.88
C SER A 22 -25.08 2.77 18.15
N LEU A 23 -25.02 3.51 19.27
CA LEU A 23 -23.85 4.27 19.70
C LEU A 23 -22.69 3.35 20.12
N LEU A 24 -22.96 2.31 20.91
CA LEU A 24 -21.96 1.32 21.36
C LEU A 24 -21.48 0.41 20.22
N GLY A 25 -22.38 0.01 19.32
CA GLY A 25 -22.07 -0.84 18.16
C GLY A 25 -21.11 -0.21 17.15
N LYS A 26 -21.01 1.13 17.13
CA LYS A 26 -20.01 1.86 16.32
C LYS A 26 -18.66 2.07 17.03
N GLY A 27 -18.60 1.91 18.35
CA GLY A 27 -17.42 2.18 19.16
C GLY A 27 -16.56 0.96 19.53
N LEU A 28 -17.08 -0.26 19.35
CA LEU A 28 -16.40 -1.50 19.76
C LEU A 28 -15.54 -2.14 18.65
N SER A 29 -15.63 -1.65 17.40
CA SER A 29 -14.78 -2.13 16.31
C SER A 29 -13.42 -1.45 16.36
N ASN A 30 -12.33 -2.24 16.41
CA ASN A 30 -10.96 -1.74 16.30
C ASN A 30 -10.86 -0.73 15.13
N PRO A 31 -10.43 0.53 15.34
CA PRO A 31 -10.37 1.55 14.30
C PRO A 31 -9.40 1.19 13.16
N LEU A 32 -8.48 0.25 13.41
CA LEU A 32 -7.55 -0.32 12.43
C LEU A 32 -8.06 -1.64 11.83
N SER A 33 -9.27 -2.09 12.17
CA SER A 33 -9.84 -3.28 11.54
C SER A 33 -10.02 -3.04 10.04
N PRO A 34 -9.70 -4.03 9.19
CA PRO A 34 -9.93 -3.95 7.76
C PRO A 34 -11.41 -3.63 7.49
N LYS A 35 -11.67 -2.51 6.82
CA LYS A 35 -13.01 -2.15 6.38
C LYS A 35 -13.29 -2.87 5.07
N SER A 36 -14.39 -3.61 5.01
CA SER A 36 -14.89 -4.11 3.73
C SER A 36 -15.20 -2.91 2.83
N PRO A 37 -14.76 -2.93 1.56
CA PRO A 37 -15.10 -1.85 0.64
C PRO A 37 -16.61 -1.79 0.45
N VAL A 38 -17.15 -0.57 0.40
CA VAL A 38 -18.60 -0.34 0.25
C VAL A 38 -19.13 -0.90 -1.08
N LEU A 39 -18.26 -1.01 -2.09
CA LEU A 39 -18.56 -1.56 -3.41
C LEU A 39 -17.53 -2.63 -3.80
N PRO A 40 -17.92 -3.67 -4.54
CA PRO A 40 -16.97 -4.64 -5.08
C PRO A 40 -15.99 -3.91 -6.02
N ALA A 41 -14.70 -3.98 -5.73
CA ALA A 41 -13.68 -3.41 -6.59
C ALA A 41 -13.62 -4.19 -7.91
N ARG A 42 -14.16 -3.61 -9.00
CA ARG A 42 -14.07 -4.16 -10.35
C ARG A 42 -13.54 -3.10 -11.31
N ALA A 43 -12.29 -3.24 -11.75
CA ALA A 43 -11.75 -2.42 -12.83
C ALA A 43 -12.47 -2.78 -14.14
N LYS A 44 -13.18 -1.82 -14.75
CA LYS A 44 -13.88 -2.03 -16.04
C LYS A 44 -12.98 -1.80 -17.25
N ARG A 45 -11.93 -0.99 -17.10
CA ARG A 45 -11.01 -0.58 -18.17
C ARG A 45 -9.61 -0.40 -17.58
N ILE A 46 -8.58 -0.78 -18.32
CA ILE A 46 -7.17 -0.64 -17.95
C ILE A 46 -6.50 0.14 -19.08
N ILE A 47 -5.79 1.21 -18.74
CA ILE A 47 -4.95 1.95 -19.69
C ILE A 47 -3.51 1.54 -19.42
N PHE A 48 -2.89 0.85 -20.37
CA PHE A 48 -1.49 0.46 -20.31
C PHE A 48 -0.70 1.33 -21.28
N LEU A 49 0.28 2.08 -20.76
CA LEU A 49 1.13 2.97 -21.54
C LEU A 49 2.52 2.37 -21.63
N PHE A 50 2.97 2.05 -22.86
CA PHE A 50 4.34 1.63 -23.14
C PHE A 50 5.05 2.74 -23.90
N MET A 51 5.89 3.50 -23.20
CA MET A 51 6.62 4.62 -23.77
C MET A 51 8.04 4.18 -24.16
N ALA A 52 8.18 3.68 -25.39
CA ALA A 52 9.49 3.35 -25.93
C ALA A 52 10.35 4.63 -26.04
N GLY A 53 11.56 4.62 -25.48
CA GLY A 53 12.49 5.76 -25.51
C GLY A 53 12.31 6.80 -24.40
N GLY A 54 11.31 6.66 -23.54
CA GLY A 54 11.20 7.49 -22.34
C GLY A 54 12.21 7.07 -21.26
N PRO A 55 12.62 7.99 -20.36
CA PRO A 55 13.49 7.64 -19.25
C PRO A 55 12.76 6.66 -18.32
N SER A 56 13.43 5.59 -17.90
CA SER A 56 12.81 4.61 -17.02
C SER A 56 12.60 5.21 -15.63
N HIS A 57 11.52 4.80 -14.95
CA HIS A 57 11.29 5.24 -13.56
C HIS A 57 12.45 4.86 -12.63
N VAL A 58 13.04 3.69 -12.87
CA VAL A 58 14.19 3.18 -12.11
C VAL A 58 15.40 4.09 -12.29
N ASP A 59 15.64 4.54 -13.52
CA ASP A 59 16.78 5.41 -13.82
C ASP A 59 16.54 6.87 -13.39
N SER A 60 15.29 7.29 -13.28
CA SER A 60 14.92 8.68 -13.01
C SER A 60 14.76 9.00 -11.52
N PHE A 61 14.15 8.09 -10.74
CA PHE A 61 13.64 8.41 -9.40
C PHE A 61 14.00 7.38 -8.32
N ASP A 62 14.65 6.29 -8.67
CA ASP A 62 14.91 5.17 -7.75
C ASP A 62 16.35 5.20 -7.23
N TYR A 63 16.62 6.13 -6.32
CA TYR A 63 17.93 6.26 -5.69
C TYR A 63 18.22 5.11 -4.73
N LYS A 64 19.25 4.32 -5.05
CA LYS A 64 19.68 3.15 -4.26
C LYS A 64 21.11 3.30 -3.75
N PRO A 65 21.34 3.90 -2.57
CA PRO A 65 22.68 4.13 -2.04
C PRO A 65 23.47 2.83 -1.80
N GLU A 66 22.78 1.73 -1.46
CA GLU A 66 23.44 0.43 -1.27
C GLU A 66 24.02 -0.14 -2.57
N LEU A 67 23.41 0.14 -3.73
CA LEU A 67 23.98 -0.26 -5.02
C LEU A 67 25.25 0.51 -5.36
N ILE A 68 25.34 1.77 -4.92
CA ILE A 68 26.56 2.57 -5.07
C ILE A 68 27.68 2.02 -4.20
N LYS A 69 27.40 1.69 -2.94
CA LYS A 69 28.39 1.12 -2.00
C LYS A 69 28.90 -0.25 -2.44
N ARG A 70 28.02 -1.06 -3.05
CA ARG A 70 28.31 -2.43 -3.46
C ARG A 70 28.58 -2.55 -4.96
N ASP A 71 28.89 -1.44 -5.63
CA ASP A 71 29.17 -1.43 -7.05
C ASP A 71 30.29 -2.43 -7.38
N GLY A 72 30.03 -3.25 -8.38
CA GLY A 72 30.95 -4.27 -8.84
C GLY A 72 31.08 -5.52 -7.97
N GLN A 73 30.37 -5.64 -6.85
CA GLN A 73 30.35 -6.86 -6.05
C GLN A 73 29.48 -7.92 -6.73
N SER A 74 29.93 -9.18 -6.69
CA SER A 74 29.13 -10.32 -7.16
C SER A 74 28.16 -10.76 -6.05
N PHE A 75 26.94 -11.11 -6.43
CA PHE A 75 25.96 -11.68 -5.52
C PHE A 75 25.28 -12.90 -6.14
N ASP A 76 24.87 -13.82 -5.26
CA ASP A 76 24.09 -14.99 -5.61
C ASP A 76 22.69 -14.56 -6.05
N PHE A 77 22.38 -14.80 -7.33
CA PHE A 77 21.07 -14.51 -7.89
C PHE A 77 20.42 -15.78 -8.43
N VAL A 78 19.19 -16.03 -7.99
CA VAL A 78 18.33 -17.07 -8.57
C VAL A 78 17.46 -16.41 -9.64
N GLY A 79 17.59 -16.87 -10.88
CA GLY A 79 16.81 -16.29 -11.97
C GLY A 79 15.31 -16.48 -11.78
N VAL A 80 14.55 -15.46 -12.16
CA VAL A 80 13.07 -15.44 -12.13
C VAL A 80 12.44 -15.34 -13.53
N ARG A 81 13.26 -15.30 -14.58
CA ARG A 81 12.82 -15.18 -15.98
C ARG A 81 12.75 -16.55 -16.65
N LYS A 82 11.92 -16.70 -17.69
CA LYS A 82 11.65 -17.96 -18.43
C LYS A 82 12.88 -18.82 -18.71
N ASN A 83 14.04 -18.22 -19.07
CA ASN A 83 15.26 -18.97 -19.42
C ASN A 83 16.24 -19.16 -18.24
N THR A 84 16.02 -18.49 -17.11
CA THR A 84 16.90 -18.51 -15.92
C THR A 84 16.15 -18.96 -14.66
N PHE A 85 14.87 -19.35 -14.78
CA PHE A 85 14.00 -19.65 -13.63
C PHE A 85 14.60 -20.77 -12.77
N GLY A 86 14.83 -20.49 -11.49
CA GLY A 86 15.40 -21.43 -10.52
C GLY A 86 16.91 -21.69 -10.68
N LYS A 87 17.56 -21.14 -11.71
CA LYS A 87 19.01 -21.30 -11.92
C LYS A 87 19.78 -20.28 -11.10
N LYS A 88 20.76 -20.76 -10.31
CA LYS A 88 21.71 -19.91 -9.60
C LYS A 88 22.74 -19.33 -10.59
N SER A 89 23.05 -18.06 -10.44
CA SER A 89 24.08 -17.37 -11.21
C SER A 89 24.74 -16.30 -10.34
N GLN A 90 26.03 -16.05 -10.58
CA GLN A 90 26.69 -14.86 -10.05
C GLN A 90 26.31 -13.66 -10.91
N ARG A 91 25.81 -12.60 -10.29
CA ARG A 91 25.52 -11.33 -10.96
C ARG A 91 26.34 -10.23 -10.30
N LYS A 92 26.94 -9.37 -11.12
CA LYS A 92 27.65 -8.18 -10.65
C LYS A 92 26.65 -7.07 -10.40
N LEU A 93 26.68 -6.48 -9.21
CA LEU A 93 25.92 -5.27 -8.92
C LEU A 93 26.48 -4.11 -9.73
N LEU A 94 25.58 -3.30 -10.26
CA LEU A 94 25.90 -2.10 -11.02
C LEU A 94 25.26 -0.92 -10.31
N LYS A 95 26.04 0.09 -9.98
CA LYS A 95 25.52 1.38 -9.53
C LYS A 95 24.69 2.05 -10.63
N PRO A 96 23.80 3.01 -10.28
CA PRO A 96 23.14 3.84 -11.29
C PRO A 96 24.16 4.50 -12.22
N LEU A 97 23.79 4.64 -13.50
CA LEU A 97 24.67 5.22 -14.51
C LEU A 97 24.79 6.75 -14.39
N TRP A 98 23.82 7.38 -13.73
CA TRP A 98 23.72 8.82 -13.54
C TRP A 98 23.75 9.18 -12.06
N ASP A 99 24.24 10.39 -11.76
CA ASP A 99 24.26 10.90 -10.40
C ASP A 99 22.86 11.31 -9.96
N PHE A 100 22.58 11.14 -8.67
CA PHE A 100 21.33 11.53 -8.05
C PHE A 100 21.52 12.73 -7.13
N LYS A 101 20.60 13.68 -7.20
CA LYS A 101 20.55 14.85 -6.32
C LYS A 101 19.12 15.09 -5.86
N GLN A 102 18.96 15.74 -4.71
CA GLN A 102 17.65 16.15 -4.23
C GLN A 102 17.25 17.48 -4.86
N HIS A 103 16.03 17.55 -5.39
CA HIS A 103 15.51 18.75 -6.05
C HIS A 103 14.17 19.21 -5.48
N GLY A 104 13.95 20.53 -5.52
CA GLY A 104 12.74 21.20 -5.06
C GLY A 104 12.52 21.12 -3.55
N GLU A 105 11.39 21.68 -3.10
CA GLU A 105 11.03 21.72 -1.67
C GLU A 105 10.74 20.33 -1.10
N SER A 106 10.30 19.39 -1.95
CA SER A 106 10.04 18.00 -1.54
C SER A 106 11.29 17.18 -1.26
N GLY A 107 12.49 17.66 -1.64
CA GLY A 107 13.76 16.94 -1.48
C GLY A 107 13.79 15.59 -2.19
N ARG A 108 13.04 15.42 -3.28
CA ARG A 108 12.99 14.15 -4.02
C ARG A 108 14.34 13.89 -4.69
N TRP A 109 14.85 12.67 -4.55
CA TRP A 109 15.98 12.20 -5.33
C TRP A 109 15.59 12.07 -6.81
N VAL A 110 16.33 12.74 -7.68
CA VAL A 110 16.17 12.70 -9.14
C VAL A 110 17.54 12.54 -9.76
N SER A 111 17.64 11.74 -10.82
CA SER A 111 18.89 11.57 -11.55
C SER A 111 19.19 12.75 -12.48
N SER A 112 20.45 12.90 -12.86
CA SER A 112 20.93 13.94 -13.79
C SER A 112 20.73 13.60 -15.27
N LEU A 113 19.79 12.69 -15.58
CA LEU A 113 19.47 12.21 -16.92
C LEU A 113 18.94 13.30 -17.86
#